data_AF-A0AAD8PE31-F1
#
_entry.id   AF-A0AAD8PE31-F1
#
_cell.length_a   1.000
_cell.length_b   1.000
_cell.length_c   1.000
_cell.angle_alpha   90.00
_cell.angle_beta   90.00
_cell.angle_gamma   90.00
#
_symmetry.space_group_name_H-M   'P 1'
#
loop_
_entity.id
_entity.type
_entity.pdbx_description
1 polymer ?
#
loop_
_entity_poly.entity_id
_entity_poly.type
_entity_poly.pdbx_seq_one_letter_code
_entity_poly.pdbx_strand_id
1 'polypeptide(L)'
;MAVRRVGIIKPETRRFTIDISILLLGYFVCRFSSAVADDTSPDKVHACKNGATCVELVDTHKPKKLCICTPGFTGWDCSEPVDYCNKHCRSFSRSVPCNQALCNHGLCNNKTEYPYYACDCGPFYSGKNCEIEYNPCSQANTNPCENGTCTFIKGTNQVMCKCHSGWTTLQNQQFIKLNWNGTEIFVSPPCSEKIQRGITGAAPLLSPSEFSR
;
A
#
# COMPACT_ATOMS: atom_id res chain seq x y z
N MET A 1 -14.91 -34.57 -6.80
CA MET A 1 -13.55 -34.94 -6.36
C MET A 1 -12.91 -35.79 -7.45
N ALA A 2 -11.80 -35.35 -8.05
CA ALA A 2 -11.07 -36.12 -9.05
C ALA A 2 -9.64 -36.33 -8.52
N VAL A 3 -9.29 -37.59 -8.20
CA VAL A 3 -7.95 -37.96 -7.73
C VAL A 3 -7.09 -38.28 -8.95
N ARG A 4 -5.98 -37.55 -9.15
CA ARG A 4 -4.99 -37.86 -10.18
C ARG A 4 -3.72 -38.40 -9.51
N ARG A 5 -3.33 -39.63 -9.88
CA ARG A 5 -2.07 -40.24 -9.45
C ARG A 5 -0.95 -39.74 -10.36
N VAL A 6 0.13 -39.24 -9.77
CA VAL A 6 1.37 -38.88 -10.50
C VAL A 6 2.51 -39.64 -9.84
N GLY A 7 3.19 -40.51 -10.59
CA GLY A 7 4.31 -41.29 -10.09
C GLY A 7 5.57 -40.45 -9.98
N ILE A 8 6.31 -40.59 -8.86
CA ILE A 8 7.63 -40.00 -8.69
C ILE A 8 8.66 -41.03 -9.19
N ILE A 9 9.48 -40.66 -10.17
CA ILE A 9 10.59 -41.47 -10.66
C ILE A 9 11.72 -41.38 -9.61
N LYS A 10 12.13 -42.52 -9.03
CA LYS A 10 13.28 -42.60 -8.12
C LYS A 10 14.58 -42.21 -8.85
N PRO A 11 15.50 -41.45 -8.22
CA PRO A 11 16.77 -41.11 -8.83
C PRO A 11 17.73 -42.29 -8.69
N GLU A 12 17.81 -43.14 -9.71
CA GLU A 12 19.02 -43.94 -9.93
C GLU A 12 20.04 -43.11 -10.71
N THR A 13 21.28 -43.19 -10.26
CA THR A 13 22.46 -42.46 -10.73
C THR A 13 22.70 -42.64 -12.23
N ARG A 14 22.15 -41.76 -13.08
CA ARG A 14 22.57 -41.58 -14.49
C ARG A 14 22.19 -40.19 -15.01
N ARG A 15 23.18 -39.51 -15.61
CA ARG A 15 23.17 -38.23 -16.37
C ARG A 15 21.82 -37.49 -16.38
N PHE A 16 21.77 -36.35 -15.68
CA PHE A 16 20.70 -35.36 -15.75
C PHE A 16 20.58 -34.77 -17.16
N THR A 17 19.75 -35.37 -18.02
CA THR A 17 18.99 -34.60 -19.00
C THR A 17 17.82 -33.97 -18.25
N ILE A 18 17.85 -32.66 -18.05
CA ILE A 18 16.76 -31.92 -17.40
C ILE A 18 15.55 -31.97 -18.33
N ASP A 19 14.62 -32.88 -18.04
CA ASP A 19 13.41 -33.09 -18.84
C ASP A 19 12.55 -31.81 -18.80
N ILE A 20 12.20 -31.28 -19.97
CA ILE A 20 11.35 -30.09 -20.10
C ILE A 20 10.01 -30.29 -19.38
N SER A 21 9.54 -31.54 -19.26
CA SER A 21 8.35 -31.92 -18.50
C SER A 21 8.50 -31.65 -17.00
N ILE A 22 9.70 -31.84 -16.44
CA ILE A 22 10.03 -31.55 -15.03
C ILE A 22 10.17 -30.04 -14.82
N LEU A 23 10.71 -29.31 -15.79
CA LEU A 23 10.74 -27.83 -15.77
C LEU A 23 9.34 -27.25 -15.87
N LEU A 24 8.45 -27.84 -16.68
CA LEU A 24 7.04 -27.42 -16.81
C LEU A 24 6.21 -27.79 -15.57
N LEU A 25 6.44 -28.96 -14.97
CA LEU A 25 5.86 -29.34 -13.68
C LEU A 25 6.38 -28.44 -12.55
N GLY A 26 7.68 -28.15 -12.52
CA GLY A 26 8.29 -27.21 -11.59
C GLY A 26 7.80 -25.77 -11.78
N TYR A 27 7.60 -25.34 -13.03
CA TYR A 27 6.99 -24.04 -13.37
C TYR A 27 5.53 -23.97 -12.93
N PHE A 28 4.74 -25.03 -13.15
CA PHE A 28 3.38 -25.15 -12.62
C PHE A 28 3.39 -25.12 -11.08
N VAL A 29 4.21 -25.93 -10.42
CA VAL A 29 4.31 -26.01 -8.96
C VAL A 29 4.83 -24.71 -8.33
N CYS A 30 5.73 -23.96 -8.99
CA CYS A 30 6.21 -22.64 -8.53
C CYS A 30 5.23 -21.48 -8.79
N ARG A 31 4.32 -21.63 -9.77
CA ARG A 31 3.26 -20.64 -10.08
C ARG A 31 2.07 -20.74 -9.12
N PHE A 32 1.84 -21.90 -8.51
CA PHE A 32 0.82 -22.09 -7.48
C PHE A 32 1.45 -22.03 -6.08
N SER A 33 0.73 -21.46 -5.10
CA SER A 33 1.11 -21.54 -3.69
C SER A 33 1.07 -23.01 -3.26
N SER A 34 2.21 -23.68 -3.31
CA SER A 34 2.33 -25.09 -2.97
C SER A 34 2.83 -25.21 -1.52
N ALA A 35 1.97 -25.67 -0.62
CA ALA A 35 2.34 -25.96 0.76
C ALA A 35 2.69 -27.45 0.89
N VAL A 36 3.97 -27.77 1.08
CA VAL A 36 4.38 -29.15 1.39
C VAL A 36 4.08 -29.39 2.86
N ALA A 37 3.09 -30.22 3.16
CA ALA A 37 2.87 -30.71 4.52
C ALA A 37 3.97 -31.74 4.84
N ASP A 38 4.77 -31.49 5.87
CA ASP A 38 5.51 -32.55 6.54
C ASP A 38 4.59 -33.12 7.62
N ASP A 39 4.17 -34.36 7.43
CA ASP A 39 3.24 -35.07 8.32
C ASP A 39 3.87 -35.27 9.71
N THR A 40 3.61 -34.35 10.63
CA THR A 40 3.64 -34.62 12.08
C THR A 40 2.27 -34.38 12.72
N SER A 41 1.17 -34.64 11.99
CA SER A 41 -0.18 -34.63 12.55
C SER A 41 -0.63 -36.05 12.96
N PRO A 42 -0.98 -36.29 14.23
CA PRO A 42 -1.34 -37.62 14.75
C PRO A 42 -2.77 -38.09 14.40
N ASP A 43 -3.64 -37.21 13.89
CA ASP A 43 -5.05 -37.54 13.62
C ASP A 43 -5.36 -37.56 12.11
N LYS A 44 -5.28 -38.75 11.52
CA LYS A 44 -5.32 -39.02 10.07
C LYS A 44 -6.66 -38.70 9.39
N VAL A 45 -6.89 -37.44 9.01
CA VAL A 45 -7.66 -37.09 7.79
C VAL A 45 -7.06 -35.85 7.14
N HIS A 46 -6.08 -36.04 6.23
CA HIS A 46 -5.59 -34.96 5.38
C HIS A 46 -6.61 -34.73 4.25
N ALA A 47 -7.53 -33.77 4.46
CA ALA A 47 -8.59 -33.41 3.54
C ALA A 47 -8.44 -31.97 3.07
N CYS A 48 -7.96 -31.78 1.84
CA CYS A 48 -7.86 -30.47 1.23
C CYS A 48 -9.25 -29.80 1.16
N LYS A 49 -9.31 -28.52 1.55
CA LYS A 49 -10.52 -27.70 1.60
C LYS A 49 -10.63 -26.78 0.38
N ASN A 50 -11.75 -26.06 0.27
CA ASN A 50 -11.94 -24.95 -0.69
C ASN A 50 -11.66 -25.31 -2.16
N GLY A 51 -11.99 -26.54 -2.57
CA GLY A 51 -11.80 -27.01 -3.94
C GLY A 51 -10.34 -27.30 -4.32
N ALA A 52 -9.44 -27.33 -3.33
CA ALA A 52 -8.04 -27.66 -3.54
C ALA A 52 -7.85 -29.08 -4.09
N THR A 53 -6.79 -29.25 -4.89
CA THR A 53 -6.46 -30.55 -5.49
C THR A 53 -5.58 -31.33 -4.53
N CYS A 54 -6.01 -32.54 -4.17
CA CYS A 54 -5.23 -33.46 -3.34
C CYS A 54 -4.40 -34.38 -4.24
N VAL A 55 -3.08 -34.34 -4.05
CA VAL A 55 -2.13 -35.20 -4.76
C VAL A 55 -1.50 -36.17 -3.75
N GLU A 56 -1.58 -37.46 -4.05
CA GLU A 56 -0.88 -38.49 -3.28
C GLU A 56 0.54 -38.64 -3.83
N LEU A 57 1.53 -38.45 -2.96
CA LEU A 57 2.93 -38.65 -3.26
C LEU A 57 3.29 -40.10 -2.90
N VAL A 58 3.61 -40.89 -3.92
CA VAL A 58 3.98 -42.30 -3.73
C VAL A 58 5.42 -42.37 -3.23
N ASP A 59 5.59 -42.54 -1.92
CA ASP A 59 6.86 -42.98 -1.32
C ASP A 59 6.71 -44.44 -0.87
N THR A 60 7.76 -45.24 -1.08
CA THR A 60 7.79 -46.67 -0.75
C THR A 60 7.68 -46.96 0.75
N HIS A 61 7.78 -45.95 1.62
CA HIS A 61 7.75 -46.12 3.07
C HIS A 61 6.59 -45.41 3.78
N LYS A 62 6.12 -44.25 3.31
CA LYS A 62 4.93 -43.54 3.86
C LYS A 62 4.25 -42.69 2.79
N PRO A 63 2.99 -42.94 2.40
CA PRO A 63 2.29 -42.09 1.44
C PRO A 63 2.08 -40.69 2.06
N LYS A 64 2.65 -39.65 1.44
CA LYS A 64 2.41 -38.25 1.81
C LYS A 64 1.27 -37.68 0.96
N LYS A 65 0.50 -36.74 1.50
CA LYS A 65 -0.54 -36.01 0.76
C LYS A 65 -0.17 -34.55 0.64
N LEU A 66 -0.38 -33.99 -0.54
CA LEU A 66 -0.10 -32.61 -0.89
C LEU A 66 -1.39 -31.92 -1.33
N CYS A 67 -1.74 -30.81 -0.67
CA CYS A 67 -2.82 -29.94 -1.12
C CYS A 67 -2.28 -28.82 -2.02
N ILE A 68 -2.77 -28.78 -3.26
CA ILE A 68 -2.55 -27.66 -4.17
C ILE A 68 -3.74 -26.71 -4.00
N CYS A 69 -3.50 -25.59 -3.32
CA CYS A 69 -4.55 -24.64 -2.99
C CYS A 69 -5.09 -23.93 -4.22
N THR A 70 -6.41 -23.70 -4.21
CA THR A 70 -7.06 -22.79 -5.16
C THR A 70 -6.60 -21.35 -4.90
N PRO A 71 -6.61 -20.48 -5.93
CA PRO A 71 -6.24 -19.07 -5.75
C PRO A 71 -7.04 -18.39 -4.63
N GLY A 72 -6.34 -17.72 -3.72
CA GLY A 72 -6.93 -17.05 -2.56
C GLY A 72 -6.91 -17.85 -1.26
N PHE A 73 -6.48 -19.13 -1.29
CA PHE A 73 -6.32 -19.98 -0.10
C PHE A 73 -4.87 -20.40 0.16
N THR A 74 -4.58 -20.71 1.42
CA THR A 74 -3.26 -21.08 1.95
C THR A 74 -3.42 -22.03 3.15
N GLY A 75 -2.30 -22.41 3.77
CA GLY A 75 -2.26 -23.39 4.85
C GLY A 75 -2.04 -24.80 4.35
N TRP A 76 -1.79 -25.72 5.27
CA TRP A 76 -1.42 -27.11 4.96
C TRP A 76 -2.57 -27.93 4.34
N ASP A 77 -3.83 -27.56 4.62
CA ASP A 77 -5.04 -28.16 4.06
C ASP A 77 -5.83 -27.19 3.16
N CYS A 78 -5.27 -26.02 2.84
CA CYS A 78 -5.92 -24.96 2.08
C CYS A 78 -7.21 -24.40 2.70
N SER A 79 -7.37 -24.51 4.03
CA SER A 79 -8.55 -23.98 4.74
C SER A 79 -8.49 -22.47 4.96
N GLU A 80 -7.30 -21.88 5.00
CA GLU A 80 -7.10 -20.48 5.40
C GLU A 80 -7.13 -19.55 4.18
N PRO A 81 -7.74 -18.36 4.26
CA PRO A 81 -7.60 -17.33 3.22
C PRO A 81 -6.18 -16.75 3.21
N VAL A 82 -5.70 -16.36 2.03
CA VAL A 82 -4.38 -15.73 1.90
C VAL A 82 -4.40 -14.33 2.51
N ASP A 83 -3.61 -14.13 3.56
CA ASP A 83 -3.31 -12.80 4.10
C ASP A 83 -2.17 -12.11 3.32
N TYR A 84 -2.50 -11.43 2.23
CA TYR A 84 -1.55 -10.66 1.43
C TYR A 84 -1.00 -9.44 2.16
N CYS A 85 -1.83 -8.76 2.96
CA CYS A 85 -1.45 -7.52 3.61
C CYS A 85 -0.42 -7.69 4.73
N ASN A 86 -0.26 -8.90 5.31
CA ASN A 86 0.67 -9.11 6.43
C ASN A 86 1.71 -10.21 6.20
N LYS A 87 1.36 -11.33 5.55
CA LYS A 87 2.20 -12.54 5.57
C LYS A 87 2.61 -13.02 4.18
N HIS A 88 1.71 -12.94 3.21
CA HIS A 88 1.83 -13.61 1.92
C HIS A 88 2.09 -12.65 0.76
N CYS A 89 2.56 -11.43 1.03
CA CYS A 89 3.14 -10.60 -0.02
C CYS A 89 4.55 -11.12 -0.33
N ARG A 90 4.89 -11.30 -1.61
CA ARG A 90 6.24 -11.69 -2.03
C ARG A 90 7.19 -10.48 -1.97
N SER A 91 7.32 -9.82 -0.81
CA SER A 91 8.24 -8.69 -0.63
C SER A 91 9.68 -9.18 -0.80
N PHE A 92 10.44 -8.49 -1.66
CA PHE A 92 11.86 -8.80 -1.90
C PHE A 92 12.74 -8.44 -0.70
N SER A 93 12.31 -7.49 0.12
CA SER A 93 13.04 -7.01 1.29
C SER A 93 12.30 -7.38 2.57
N ARG A 94 12.93 -8.19 3.42
CA ARG A 94 12.40 -8.56 4.75
C ARG A 94 12.23 -7.35 5.68
N SER A 95 12.86 -6.23 5.38
CA SER A 95 12.76 -5.00 6.17
C SER A 95 11.53 -4.15 5.85
N VAL A 96 10.79 -4.46 4.78
CA VAL A 96 9.59 -3.72 4.38
C VAL A 96 8.36 -4.60 4.64
N PRO A 97 7.44 -4.17 5.53
CA PRO A 97 6.22 -4.93 5.83
C PRO A 97 5.29 -5.00 4.63
N CYS A 98 4.44 -6.03 4.59
CA CYS A 98 3.63 -6.32 3.41
C CYS A 98 2.64 -5.21 3.03
N ASN A 99 2.01 -4.59 4.02
CA ASN A 99 1.10 -3.47 3.80
C ASN A 99 1.79 -2.32 3.05
N GLN A 100 3.02 -1.98 3.44
CA GLN A 100 3.80 -0.93 2.82
C GLN A 100 4.35 -1.36 1.45
N ALA A 101 4.80 -2.61 1.32
CA ALA A 101 5.29 -3.13 0.05
C ALA A 101 4.20 -3.20 -1.03
N LEU A 102 2.95 -3.52 -0.65
CA LEU A 102 1.81 -3.62 -1.56
C LEU A 102 1.14 -2.27 -1.82
N CYS A 103 0.97 -1.44 -0.78
CA CYS A 103 0.14 -0.24 -0.86
C CYS A 103 0.92 1.06 -0.66
N ASN A 104 2.25 1.06 -0.65
CA ASN A 104 3.14 2.23 -0.49
C ASN A 104 2.68 3.21 0.61
N HIS A 105 1.80 4.15 0.25
CA HIS A 105 1.28 5.23 1.08
C HIS A 105 -0.16 5.03 1.59
N GLY A 106 -0.79 3.89 1.28
CA GLY A 106 -2.17 3.56 1.61
C GLY A 106 -2.35 2.41 2.60
N LEU A 107 -3.59 2.17 2.99
CA LEU A 107 -4.01 1.05 3.83
C LEU A 107 -4.30 -0.19 2.97
N CYS A 108 -3.64 -1.29 3.29
CA CYS A 108 -3.87 -2.57 2.63
C CYS A 108 -5.06 -3.30 3.25
N ASN A 109 -5.99 -3.75 2.41
CA ASN A 109 -7.14 -4.55 2.79
C ASN A 109 -7.14 -5.89 2.03
N ASN A 110 -7.18 -7.01 2.75
CA ASN A 110 -7.35 -8.32 2.13
C ASN A 110 -8.72 -8.42 1.44
N LYS A 111 -8.78 -9.10 0.29
CA LYS A 111 -10.00 -9.33 -0.50
C LYS A 111 -10.15 -10.81 -0.82
N THR A 112 -11.39 -11.24 -1.04
CA THR A 112 -11.74 -12.63 -1.40
C THR A 112 -11.64 -12.92 -2.89
N GLU A 113 -11.60 -11.89 -3.73
CA GLU A 113 -11.53 -11.99 -5.18
C GLU A 113 -10.20 -11.46 -5.70
N TYR A 114 -9.71 -12.01 -6.83
CA TYR A 114 -8.47 -11.56 -7.47
C TYR A 114 -8.49 -10.04 -7.70
N PRO A 115 -7.44 -9.29 -7.29
CA PRO A 115 -6.09 -9.74 -6.91
C PRO A 115 -5.91 -10.11 -5.43
N TYR A 116 -6.99 -10.31 -4.68
CA TYR A 116 -7.07 -10.72 -3.26
C TYR A 116 -6.56 -9.69 -2.26
N TYR A 117 -6.31 -8.47 -2.71
CA TYR A 117 -6.10 -7.30 -1.88
C TYR A 117 -6.58 -6.05 -2.61
N ALA A 118 -6.80 -4.98 -1.86
CA ALA A 118 -7.00 -3.64 -2.41
C ALA A 118 -6.34 -2.61 -1.48
N CYS A 119 -5.83 -1.54 -2.07
CA CYS A 119 -5.27 -0.43 -1.33
C CYS A 119 -6.28 0.70 -1.23
N ASP A 120 -6.49 1.20 -0.03
CA ASP A 120 -7.11 2.50 0.20
C ASP A 120 -6.00 3.54 0.29
N CYS A 121 -5.82 4.30 -0.79
CA CYS A 121 -4.71 5.23 -0.93
C CYS A 121 -4.84 6.48 -0.07
N GLY A 122 -6.03 6.74 0.47
CA GLY A 122 -6.30 8.00 1.16
C GLY A 122 -6.10 9.20 0.23
N PRO A 123 -5.94 10.40 0.81
CA PRO A 123 -5.85 11.63 0.03
C PRO A 123 -4.51 11.73 -0.69
N PHE A 124 -4.54 12.26 -1.92
CA PHE A 124 -3.36 12.60 -2.73
C PHE A 124 -2.49 11.43 -3.20
N TYR A 125 -2.93 10.19 -3.02
CA TYR A 125 -2.30 9.04 -3.67
C TYR A 125 -3.36 8.30 -4.48
N SER A 126 -2.93 7.70 -5.58
CA SER A 126 -3.79 6.91 -6.46
C SER A 126 -2.97 5.83 -7.17
N GLY A 127 -3.61 5.08 -8.04
CA GLY A 127 -3.04 3.87 -8.63
C GLY A 127 -3.43 2.64 -7.84
N LYS A 128 -3.10 1.47 -8.38
CA LYS A 128 -3.53 0.18 -7.79
C LYS A 128 -2.85 -0.08 -6.44
N ASN A 129 -1.63 0.42 -6.28
CA ASN A 129 -0.74 0.22 -5.16
C ASN A 129 -0.39 1.57 -4.49
N CYS A 130 -1.16 2.62 -4.73
CA CYS A 130 -0.95 3.98 -4.22
C CYS A 130 0.43 4.55 -4.56
N GLU A 131 0.92 4.21 -5.75
CA GLU A 131 2.22 4.58 -6.28
C GLU A 131 2.24 5.96 -6.95
N ILE A 132 1.06 6.50 -7.29
CA ILE A 132 0.93 7.77 -7.99
C ILE A 132 0.61 8.87 -6.98
N GLU A 133 1.54 9.79 -6.80
CA GLU A 133 1.38 10.97 -5.94
C GLU A 133 0.67 12.11 -6.69
N TYR A 134 -0.42 12.61 -6.10
CA TYR A 134 -1.22 13.76 -6.52
C TYR A 134 -1.20 14.85 -5.45
N ASN A 135 -0.08 15.04 -4.77
CA ASN A 135 0.06 16.05 -3.74
C ASN A 135 0.07 17.48 -4.33
N PRO A 136 -0.83 18.38 -3.90
CA PRO A 136 -0.90 19.77 -4.39
C PRO A 136 0.38 20.56 -4.10
N CYS A 137 1.16 20.14 -3.11
CA CYS A 137 2.43 20.76 -2.77
C CYS A 137 3.62 20.21 -3.57
N SER A 138 3.50 19.03 -4.19
CA SER A 138 4.60 18.41 -4.95
C SER A 138 4.68 18.95 -6.39
N GLN A 139 3.63 19.60 -6.87
CA GLN A 139 3.59 20.23 -8.19
C GLN A 139 3.72 21.75 -8.09
N ALA A 140 4.86 22.29 -8.54
CA ALA A 140 5.17 23.71 -8.43
C ALA A 140 4.22 24.63 -9.23
N ASN A 141 3.71 24.14 -10.37
CA ASN A 141 2.77 24.87 -11.23
C ASN A 141 1.34 24.94 -10.68
N THR A 142 1.02 24.15 -9.67
CA THR A 142 -0.33 24.08 -9.07
C THR A 142 -0.30 24.29 -7.56
N ASN A 143 0.76 24.92 -7.04
CA ASN A 143 0.92 25.23 -5.62
C ASN A 143 -0.23 26.17 -5.15
N PRO A 144 -1.09 25.74 -4.21
CA PRO A 144 -2.22 26.55 -3.74
C PRO A 144 -1.82 27.71 -2.82
N CYS A 145 -0.55 27.80 -2.40
CA CYS A 145 -0.05 28.81 -1.47
C CYS A 145 0.50 30.09 -2.13
N GLU A 146 0.44 30.19 -3.46
CA GLU A 146 0.99 31.30 -4.25
C GLU A 146 2.47 31.58 -3.88
N ASN A 147 2.73 32.71 -3.21
CA ASN A 147 4.06 33.14 -2.78
C ASN A 147 4.45 32.53 -1.42
N GLY A 148 4.14 31.25 -1.24
CA GLY A 148 4.38 30.52 -0.01
C GLY A 148 4.82 29.08 -0.26
N THR A 149 5.48 28.53 0.74
CA THR A 149 5.83 27.12 0.81
C THR A 149 4.59 26.33 1.21
N CYS A 150 4.25 25.32 0.41
CA CYS A 150 3.13 24.42 0.64
C CYS A 150 3.58 23.20 1.43
N THR A 151 2.85 22.88 2.50
CA THR A 151 3.07 21.67 3.30
C THR A 151 1.75 20.95 3.50
N PHE A 152 1.67 19.72 3.02
CA PHE A 152 0.54 18.85 3.29
C PHE A 152 0.72 18.12 4.63
N ILE A 153 -0.31 18.16 5.49
CA ILE A 153 -0.29 17.43 6.76
C ILE A 153 -0.80 16.01 6.53
N LYS A 154 0.13 15.05 6.50
CA LYS A 154 -0.16 13.62 6.32
C LYS A 154 -1.24 13.12 7.30
N GLY A 155 -2.18 12.33 6.80
CA GLY A 155 -3.29 11.78 7.60
C GLY A 155 -4.42 12.77 7.87
N THR A 156 -4.37 13.98 7.32
CA THR A 156 -5.45 14.97 7.35
C THR A 156 -5.79 15.39 5.92
N ASN A 157 -6.90 16.12 5.73
CA ASN A 157 -7.17 16.79 4.46
C ASN A 157 -6.70 18.26 4.48
N GLN A 158 -5.65 18.60 5.23
CA GLN A 158 -5.20 19.98 5.43
C GLN A 158 -3.88 20.28 4.72
N VAL A 159 -3.84 21.44 4.06
CA VAL A 159 -2.65 22.03 3.45
C VAL A 159 -2.32 23.33 4.16
N MET A 160 -1.06 23.50 4.56
CA MET A 160 -0.56 24.67 5.26
C MET A 160 0.39 25.46 4.36
N CYS A 161 0.17 26.76 4.33
CA CYS A 161 0.94 27.73 3.58
C CYS A 161 1.83 28.53 4.54
N LYS A 162 3.13 28.52 4.27
CA LYS A 162 4.10 29.39 4.94
C LYS A 162 4.58 30.44 3.97
N CYS A 163 4.23 31.70 4.22
CA CYS A 163 4.60 32.78 3.30
C CYS A 163 6.10 32.98 3.21
N HIS A 164 6.58 33.22 1.98
CA HIS A 164 7.94 33.65 1.74
C HIS A 164 8.15 35.08 2.25
N SER A 165 9.41 35.47 2.42
CA SER A 165 9.75 36.83 2.87
C SER A 165 9.14 37.89 1.97
N GLY A 166 8.49 38.89 2.58
CA GLY A 166 7.82 39.96 1.85
C GLY A 166 6.38 39.65 1.45
N TRP A 167 5.81 38.51 1.87
CA TRP A 167 4.42 38.14 1.62
C TRP A 167 3.68 37.81 2.92
N THR A 168 2.37 38.04 2.92
CA THR A 168 1.45 37.72 4.00
C THR A 168 0.11 37.22 3.42
N THR A 169 -0.71 36.64 4.29
CA THR A 169 -2.09 36.29 3.97
C THR A 169 -3.00 37.51 4.07
N LEU A 170 -4.16 37.49 3.41
CA LEU A 170 -5.18 38.52 3.60
C LEU A 170 -5.71 38.48 5.05
N GLN A 171 -5.99 39.64 5.63
CA GLN A 171 -6.58 39.71 6.97
C GLN A 171 -7.96 39.04 7.01
N ASN A 172 -8.23 38.33 8.11
CA ASN A 172 -9.49 37.61 8.39
C ASN A 172 -9.86 36.52 7.38
N GLN A 173 -8.93 36.11 6.52
CA GLN A 173 -9.15 35.00 5.62
C GLN A 173 -9.07 33.68 6.39
N GLN A 174 -10.04 32.79 6.14
CA GLN A 174 -10.11 31.46 6.75
C GLN A 174 -9.54 30.40 5.81
N PHE A 175 -9.51 29.15 6.30
CA PHE A 175 -9.20 28.00 5.45
C PHE A 175 -10.14 27.95 4.25
N ILE A 176 -9.57 27.74 3.07
CA ILE A 176 -10.29 27.62 1.81
C ILE A 176 -10.54 26.14 1.57
N LYS A 177 -11.80 25.77 1.30
CA LYS A 177 -12.17 24.42 0.90
C LYS A 177 -11.99 24.28 -0.62
N LEU A 178 -11.13 23.36 -1.05
CA LEU A 178 -10.86 23.08 -2.46
C LEU A 178 -11.13 21.60 -2.77
N ASN A 179 -11.61 21.33 -3.99
CA ASN A 179 -11.65 19.97 -4.51
C ASN A 179 -10.36 19.71 -5.30
N TRP A 180 -9.57 18.74 -4.85
CA TRP A 180 -8.34 18.32 -5.47
C TRP A 180 -8.44 16.88 -5.93
N ASN A 181 -8.60 16.69 -7.24
CA ASN A 181 -8.76 15.37 -7.86
C ASN A 181 -9.86 14.52 -7.19
N GLY A 182 -11.02 15.12 -6.93
CA GLY A 182 -12.15 14.45 -6.26
C GLY A 182 -12.06 14.42 -4.73
N THR A 183 -10.93 14.82 -4.13
CA THR A 183 -10.75 14.87 -2.67
C THR A 183 -10.99 16.28 -2.15
N GLU A 184 -11.83 16.44 -1.11
CA GLU A 184 -12.03 17.74 -0.47
C GLU A 184 -10.91 18.04 0.54
N ILE A 185 -10.25 19.18 0.36
CA ILE A 185 -9.08 19.60 1.13
C ILE A 185 -9.30 21.01 1.69
N PHE A 186 -8.68 21.29 2.83
CA PHE A 186 -8.73 22.58 3.52
C PHE A 186 -7.34 23.21 3.46
N VAL A 187 -7.20 24.28 2.72
CA VAL A 187 -5.94 25.01 2.55
C VAL A 187 -5.96 26.23 3.45
N SER A 188 -4.91 26.46 4.25
CA SER A 188 -4.76 27.72 4.98
C SER A 188 -4.74 28.90 4.00
N PRO A 189 -5.01 30.14 4.46
CA PRO A 189 -5.00 31.30 3.58
C PRO A 189 -3.71 31.40 2.72
N PRO A 190 -3.84 31.63 1.40
CA PRO A 190 -2.70 31.77 0.50
C PRO A 190 -1.95 33.08 0.75
N CYS A 191 -0.70 33.12 0.28
CA CYS A 191 0.20 34.26 0.48
C CYS A 191 0.08 35.25 -0.67
N SER A 192 -1.05 35.97 -0.69
CA SER A 192 -1.45 36.85 -1.80
C SER A 192 -1.09 38.32 -1.60
N GLU A 193 -0.74 38.75 -0.37
CA GLU A 193 -0.46 40.15 -0.06
C GLU A 193 1.04 40.42 0.08
N LYS A 194 1.55 41.46 -0.58
CA LYS A 194 2.93 41.92 -0.36
C LYS A 194 3.02 42.72 0.93
N ILE A 195 4.02 42.43 1.75
CA ILE A 195 4.37 43.26 2.91
C ILE A 195 4.89 44.59 2.37
N GLN A 196 4.01 45.59 2.35
CA GLN A 196 4.39 46.98 2.11
C GLN A 196 5.27 47.39 3.31
N ARG A 197 6.59 47.55 3.09
CA ARG A 197 7.45 48.27 4.04
C ARG A 197 7.09 49.75 3.97
N GLY A 198 5.95 50.10 4.56
CA GLY A 198 5.47 51.46 4.69
C GLY A 198 6.17 52.15 5.85
N ILE A 199 6.82 53.27 5.53
CA ILE A 199 7.34 54.28 6.44
C ILE A 199 6.15 54.87 7.24
N THR A 200 5.71 54.18 8.29
CA THR A 200 4.78 54.75 9.28
C THR A 200 5.17 54.26 10.67
N GLY A 201 6.41 54.56 11.06
CA GLY A 201 6.68 54.92 12.45
C GLY A 201 6.20 56.34 12.71
N ALA A 202 4.93 56.63 12.45
CA ALA A 202 4.28 57.78 13.06
C ALA A 202 4.04 57.36 14.51
N ALA A 203 4.95 57.77 15.39
CA ALA A 203 4.60 57.95 16.79
C ALA A 203 3.27 58.73 16.85
N PRO A 204 2.39 58.47 17.83
CA PRO A 204 1.22 59.31 18.01
C PRO A 204 1.74 60.74 18.21
N LEU A 205 1.53 61.62 17.22
CA LEU A 205 1.66 63.05 17.42
C LEU A 205 0.51 63.42 18.35
N LEU A 206 0.78 63.40 19.66
CA LEU A 206 -0.03 64.13 20.62
C LEU A 206 -0.02 65.59 20.18
N SER A 207 -1.17 66.07 19.70
CA SER A 207 -1.41 67.48 19.45
C SER A 207 -1.23 68.27 20.75
N PRO A 208 -0.38 69.31 20.79
CA PRO A 208 -0.32 70.22 21.93
C PRO A 208 -1.47 71.22 21.80
N SER A 209 -2.68 70.81 22.17
CA SER A 209 -3.79 71.73 22.33
C SER A 209 -4.78 71.18 23.34
N GLU A 210 -4.39 71.16 24.60
CA GLU A 210 -5.31 71.27 25.75
C GLU A 210 -4.50 71.58 27.02
N PHE A 211 -3.91 72.78 27.03
CA PHE A 211 -3.68 73.51 28.27
C PHE A 211 -4.57 74.76 28.19
N SER A 212 -5.57 74.83 29.08
CA SER A 212 -6.24 76.03 29.60
C SER A 212 -7.77 75.97 29.62
N ARG A 213 -8.35 75.42 30.70
CA ARG A 213 -9.11 76.17 31.71
C ARG A 213 -9.53 75.26 32.86
#